data_AF-A0A1D6FU74-F1
#
_entry.id   AF-A0A1D6FU74-F1
#
_cell.length_a   1.000
_cell.length_b   1.000
_cell.length_c   1.000
_cell.angle_alpha   90.00
_cell.angle_beta   90.00
_cell.angle_gamma   90.00
#
_symmetry.space_group_name_H-M   'P 1'
#
loop_
_entity.id
_entity.type
_entity.pdbx_description
1 polymer ?
#
loop_
_entity_poly.entity_id
_entity_poly.type
_entity_poly.pdbx_seq_one_letter_code
_entity_poly.pdbx_strand_id
1 'polypeptide(L)'
;MKLSETGKQSVLSSEVKSDEESLEFDVVKEENMLLKDEMNFLKGKLIEITETEESLFKLEKECALLNASLRELECTSTSAQSDVLKLGPLQQDAWWEKVENLEDLLDSTANQVEHASLTLDGYRDFQDKVDKLKASLGTTNVSEFCLYLVDILQQRVKSVEERFQACNHEMHSQIELYEHSIVEFHGTLSKLINESEKKSMEHYAEGMPSEFWSRISLLIDGWSLEKKISINDASMLREMAWKRDNRLREAYLSSRGMEERELIDSFLKMALPGTSSGLHIVHIAAEMAPVAKVGGLADVISGLGKALQKKGHLVEIILPKYDCMQHNQINNLKVLDVVVKSYFEGNMFANKIWTGTVEGLPVYFIEPQHPGKFFWRAQYYGEHDDFKRFSYFSRVALELLYQSGKKVDIIHCHDWQTAFVVRFK
;
A
#
# COMPACT_ATOMS: atom_id res chain seq x y z
N MET A 1 109.41 -65.63 -2.45
CA MET A 1 108.04 -66.13 -2.14
C MET A 1 107.66 -65.52 -0.80
N LYS A 2 107.03 -64.34 -0.67
CA LYS A 2 105.73 -63.88 -1.17
C LYS A 2 104.64 -64.93 -1.03
N LEU A 3 103.89 -64.87 0.09
CA LEU A 3 102.43 -65.04 0.19
C LEU A 3 102.01 -64.86 1.66
N SER A 4 100.82 -64.27 1.87
CA SER A 4 100.08 -64.04 3.13
C SER A 4 100.16 -62.67 3.82
N GLU A 5 100.19 -61.58 3.05
CA GLU A 5 99.51 -60.33 3.44
C GLU A 5 98.18 -60.24 2.66
N THR A 6 97.19 -61.08 3.00
CA THR A 6 95.84 -60.99 2.40
C THR A 6 94.70 -61.15 3.43
N GLY A 7 95.02 -61.16 4.74
CA GLY A 7 94.04 -61.37 5.81
C GLY A 7 93.41 -60.11 6.42
N LYS A 8 93.87 -58.91 6.06
CA LYS A 8 93.33 -57.64 6.60
C LYS A 8 92.49 -56.82 5.63
N GLN A 9 92.48 -57.15 4.34
CA GLN A 9 91.68 -56.41 3.35
C GLN A 9 90.28 -57.03 3.09
N SER A 10 90.05 -58.29 3.47
CA SER A 10 88.74 -58.95 3.27
C SER A 10 87.73 -58.71 4.40
N VAL A 11 88.19 -58.41 5.63
CA VAL A 11 87.31 -58.12 6.78
C VAL A 11 86.82 -56.66 6.74
N LEU A 12 87.71 -55.72 6.39
CA LEU A 12 87.37 -54.32 6.18
C LEU A 12 86.44 -54.11 4.96
N SER A 13 86.47 -54.97 3.95
CA SER A 13 85.57 -54.84 2.78
C SER A 13 84.21 -55.52 2.96
N SER A 14 84.07 -56.45 3.92
CA SER A 14 82.76 -57.00 4.31
C SER A 14 82.06 -56.13 5.35
N GLU A 15 82.79 -55.53 6.30
CA GLU A 15 82.24 -54.56 7.26
C GLU A 15 81.82 -53.25 6.58
N VAL A 16 82.62 -52.74 5.62
CA VAL A 16 82.24 -51.54 4.85
C VAL A 16 81.04 -51.79 3.95
N LYS A 17 80.87 -53.00 3.39
CA LYS A 17 79.67 -53.35 2.61
C LYS A 17 78.43 -53.54 3.49
N SER A 18 78.55 -54.12 4.68
CA SER A 18 77.41 -54.22 5.61
C SER A 18 77.01 -52.87 6.19
N ASP A 19 77.99 -51.99 6.40
CA ASP A 19 77.74 -50.62 6.87
C ASP A 19 77.13 -49.77 5.74
N GLU A 20 77.60 -49.88 4.49
CA GLU A 20 76.98 -49.24 3.31
C GLU A 20 75.56 -49.76 3.05
N GLU A 21 75.31 -51.07 3.11
CA GLU A 21 73.96 -51.64 2.98
C GLU A 21 73.05 -51.26 4.16
N SER A 22 73.59 -51.12 5.38
CA SER A 22 72.81 -50.64 6.53
C SER A 22 72.48 -49.15 6.44
N LEU A 23 73.40 -48.34 5.92
CA LEU A 23 73.21 -46.92 5.67
C LEU A 23 72.22 -46.70 4.52
N GLU A 24 72.31 -47.47 3.43
CA GLU A 24 71.29 -47.47 2.37
C GLU A 24 69.93 -47.92 2.89
N PHE A 25 69.88 -48.95 3.76
CA PHE A 25 68.62 -49.40 4.37
C PHE A 25 68.02 -48.37 5.33
N ASP A 26 68.84 -47.68 6.13
CA ASP A 26 68.39 -46.63 7.03
C ASP A 26 67.92 -45.38 6.25
N VAL A 27 68.59 -45.01 5.16
CA VAL A 27 68.16 -43.94 4.25
C VAL A 27 66.83 -44.30 3.58
N VAL A 28 66.69 -45.53 3.07
CA VAL A 28 65.43 -46.00 2.46
C VAL A 28 64.30 -46.10 3.48
N LYS A 29 64.61 -46.41 4.74
CA LYS A 29 63.64 -46.44 5.83
C LYS A 29 63.19 -45.03 6.22
N GLU A 30 64.10 -44.07 6.22
CA GLU A 30 63.81 -42.66 6.50
C GLU A 30 63.00 -42.02 5.36
N GLU A 31 63.33 -42.32 4.10
CA GLU A 31 62.52 -41.95 2.93
C GLU A 31 61.13 -42.59 2.96
N ASN A 32 61.01 -43.86 3.36
CA ASN A 32 59.70 -44.52 3.51
C ASN A 32 58.86 -43.91 4.65
N MET A 33 59.49 -43.45 5.73
CA MET A 33 58.80 -42.74 6.80
C MET A 33 58.30 -41.38 6.32
N LEU A 34 59.13 -40.62 5.59
CA LEU A 34 58.73 -39.34 4.97
C LEU A 34 57.59 -39.53 3.95
N LEU A 35 57.69 -40.53 3.07
CA LEU A 35 56.62 -40.86 2.12
C LEU A 35 55.33 -41.28 2.81
N LYS A 36 55.42 -41.97 3.95
CA LYS A 36 54.25 -42.37 4.73
C LYS A 36 53.58 -41.18 5.40
N ASP A 37 54.36 -40.23 5.89
CA ASP A 37 53.86 -38.99 6.48
C ASP A 37 53.24 -38.07 5.42
N GLU A 38 53.88 -37.94 4.25
CA GLU A 38 53.32 -37.26 3.07
C GLU A 38 52.01 -37.92 2.59
N MET A 39 51.96 -39.26 2.53
CA MET A 39 50.76 -39.98 2.14
C MET A 39 49.62 -39.79 3.16
N ASN A 40 49.92 -39.71 4.46
CA ASN A 40 48.92 -39.41 5.48
C ASN A 40 48.43 -37.96 5.39
N PHE A 41 49.32 -37.01 5.08
CA PHE A 41 48.96 -35.61 4.81
C PHE A 41 48.02 -35.50 3.59
N LEU A 42 48.37 -36.15 2.47
CA LEU A 42 47.56 -36.18 1.25
C LEU A 42 46.19 -36.83 1.49
N LYS A 43 46.12 -37.89 2.30
CA LYS A 43 44.83 -38.49 2.72
C LYS A 43 43.99 -37.51 3.52
N GLY A 44 44.59 -36.76 4.44
CA GLY A 44 43.89 -35.70 5.18
C GLY A 44 43.31 -34.63 4.25
N LYS A 45 44.09 -34.19 3.25
CA LYS A 45 43.64 -33.21 2.25
C LYS A 45 42.56 -33.75 1.32
N LEU A 46 42.60 -35.04 0.97
CA LEU A 46 41.54 -35.67 0.21
C LEU A 46 40.22 -35.69 0.99
N ILE A 47 40.27 -35.95 2.31
CA ILE A 47 39.10 -35.90 3.19
C ILE A 47 38.52 -34.49 3.24
N GLU A 48 39.37 -33.46 3.44
CA GLU A 48 38.94 -32.05 3.41
C GLU A 48 38.26 -31.71 2.06
N ILE A 49 38.82 -32.16 0.93
CA ILE A 49 38.20 -31.95 -0.40
C ILE A 49 36.85 -32.65 -0.50
N THR A 50 36.73 -33.91 -0.05
CA THR A 50 35.44 -34.61 -0.09
C THR A 50 34.36 -33.94 0.78
N GLU A 51 34.73 -33.39 1.94
CA GLU A 51 33.82 -32.62 2.78
C GLU A 51 33.38 -31.31 2.09
N THR A 52 34.28 -30.67 1.33
CA THR A 52 33.92 -29.51 0.52
C THR A 52 33.01 -29.85 -0.67
N GLU A 53 33.22 -30.99 -1.34
CA GLU A 53 32.36 -31.48 -2.43
C GLU A 53 30.94 -31.80 -1.92
N GLU A 54 30.80 -32.39 -0.74
CA GLU A 54 29.49 -32.63 -0.11
C GLU A 54 28.75 -31.34 0.25
N SER A 55 29.48 -30.31 0.70
CA SER A 55 28.91 -29.01 1.02
C SER A 55 28.42 -28.29 -0.24
N LEU A 56 29.17 -28.38 -1.34
CA LEU A 56 28.80 -27.85 -2.65
C LEU A 56 27.55 -28.55 -3.22
N PHE A 57 27.43 -29.87 -3.01
CA PHE A 57 26.23 -30.62 -3.42
C PHE A 57 24.96 -30.17 -2.69
N LYS A 58 25.06 -29.77 -1.41
CA LYS A 58 23.93 -29.20 -0.67
C LYS A 58 23.49 -27.86 -1.27
N LEU A 59 24.44 -27.03 -1.69
CA LEU A 59 24.18 -25.75 -2.33
C LEU A 59 23.50 -25.94 -3.70
N GLU A 60 24.00 -26.85 -4.53
CA GLU A 60 23.39 -27.19 -5.82
C GLU A 60 21.92 -27.66 -5.65
N LYS A 61 21.64 -28.39 -4.55
CA LYS A 61 20.28 -28.82 -4.21
C LYS A 61 19.38 -27.66 -3.78
N GLU A 62 19.88 -26.72 -2.98
CA GLU A 62 19.12 -25.52 -2.58
C GLU A 62 18.81 -24.63 -3.79
N CYS A 63 19.78 -24.44 -4.70
CA CYS A 63 19.56 -23.75 -5.97
C CYS A 63 18.45 -24.40 -6.81
N ALA A 64 18.44 -25.73 -6.89
CA ALA A 64 17.41 -26.45 -7.63
C ALA A 64 16.01 -26.31 -7.01
N LEU A 65 15.93 -26.24 -5.67
CA LEU A 65 14.67 -26.03 -4.95
C LEU A 65 14.11 -24.62 -5.20
N LEU A 66 14.95 -23.59 -5.10
CA LEU A 66 14.55 -22.20 -5.35
C LEU A 66 14.01 -22.05 -6.78
N ASN A 67 14.71 -22.63 -7.77
CA ASN A 67 14.29 -22.62 -9.17
C ASN A 67 12.94 -23.30 -9.42
N ALA A 68 12.62 -24.36 -8.66
CA ALA A 68 11.32 -25.00 -8.75
C ALA A 68 10.21 -24.09 -8.20
N SER A 69 10.45 -23.43 -7.07
CA SER A 69 9.51 -22.50 -6.44
C SER A 69 9.21 -21.26 -7.31
N LEU A 70 10.20 -20.70 -8.02
CA LEU A 70 9.95 -19.61 -8.99
C LEU A 70 9.04 -20.02 -10.12
N ARG A 71 9.29 -21.19 -10.72
CA ARG A 71 8.48 -21.68 -11.82
C ARG A 71 7.04 -21.92 -11.39
N GLU A 72 6.85 -22.38 -10.16
CA GLU A 72 5.53 -22.53 -9.56
C GLU A 72 4.84 -21.17 -9.35
N LEU A 73 5.57 -20.15 -8.87
CA LEU A 73 5.07 -18.78 -8.72
C LEU A 73 4.72 -18.12 -10.06
N GLU A 74 5.56 -18.28 -11.09
CA GLU A 74 5.30 -17.79 -12.45
C GLU A 74 4.08 -18.48 -13.08
N CYS A 75 3.94 -19.80 -12.89
CA CYS A 75 2.82 -20.58 -13.42
C CYS A 75 1.50 -20.20 -12.72
N THR A 76 1.52 -20.01 -11.41
CA THR A 76 0.35 -19.57 -10.64
C THR A 76 -0.04 -18.14 -10.96
N SER A 77 0.93 -17.21 -11.10
CA SER A 77 0.69 -15.83 -11.54
C SER A 77 0.05 -15.76 -12.92
N THR A 78 0.57 -16.51 -13.89
CA THR A 78 -0.03 -16.56 -15.24
C THR A 78 -1.43 -17.18 -15.25
N SER A 79 -1.68 -18.19 -14.41
CA SER A 79 -3.02 -18.77 -14.25
C SER A 79 -4.01 -17.75 -13.64
N ALA A 80 -3.57 -17.00 -12.63
CA ALA A 80 -4.37 -15.97 -11.96
C ALA A 80 -4.72 -14.82 -12.92
N GLN A 81 -3.78 -14.38 -13.75
CA GLN A 81 -4.03 -13.39 -14.80
C GLN A 81 -5.06 -13.89 -15.83
N SER A 82 -5.00 -15.17 -16.23
CA SER A 82 -5.98 -15.77 -17.14
C SER A 82 -7.38 -15.87 -16.54
N ASP A 83 -7.46 -16.11 -15.23
CA ASP A 83 -8.72 -16.23 -14.49
C ASP A 83 -9.35 -14.85 -14.22
N VAL A 84 -8.55 -13.82 -13.97
CA VAL A 84 -9.00 -12.42 -13.85
C VAL A 84 -9.68 -11.95 -15.14
N LEU A 85 -9.23 -12.40 -16.32
CA LEU A 85 -9.90 -12.11 -17.59
C LEU A 85 -11.24 -12.83 -17.76
N LYS A 86 -11.53 -13.88 -16.97
CA LYS A 86 -12.74 -14.71 -17.08
C LYS A 86 -13.80 -14.40 -16.02
N LEU A 87 -13.45 -13.67 -14.96
CA LEU A 87 -14.34 -13.48 -13.81
C LEU A 87 -15.25 -12.25 -13.97
N GLY A 88 -16.57 -12.52 -13.97
CA GLY A 88 -17.61 -11.51 -13.86
C GLY A 88 -17.81 -11.01 -12.41
N PRO A 89 -18.62 -9.95 -12.21
CA PRO A 89 -18.65 -9.11 -10.99
C PRO A 89 -19.21 -9.74 -9.70
N LEU A 90 -19.27 -11.07 -9.55
CA LEU A 90 -19.96 -11.75 -8.45
C LEU A 90 -19.13 -12.79 -7.68
N GLN A 91 -17.79 -12.72 -7.70
CA GLN A 91 -16.93 -13.65 -6.95
C GLN A 91 -15.84 -12.92 -6.14
N GLN A 92 -16.24 -11.94 -5.33
CA GLN A 92 -15.30 -11.16 -4.51
C GLN A 92 -14.65 -12.01 -3.41
N ASP A 93 -15.36 -13.01 -2.85
CA ASP A 93 -14.83 -13.87 -1.78
C ASP A 93 -13.79 -14.89 -2.29
N ALA A 94 -14.01 -15.47 -3.48
CA ALA A 94 -13.02 -16.34 -4.14
C ALA A 94 -11.77 -15.55 -4.59
N TRP A 95 -11.89 -14.23 -4.76
CA TRP A 95 -10.78 -13.35 -5.07
C TRP A 95 -9.92 -13.09 -3.84
N TRP A 96 -10.53 -12.83 -2.68
CA TRP A 96 -9.80 -12.65 -1.42
C TRP A 96 -9.06 -13.91 -0.98
N GLU A 97 -9.68 -15.08 -1.08
CA GLU A 97 -9.01 -16.35 -0.76
C GLU A 97 -7.81 -16.61 -1.69
N LYS A 98 -7.88 -16.17 -2.97
CA LYS A 98 -6.74 -16.27 -3.90
C LYS A 98 -5.65 -15.23 -3.61
N VAL A 99 -6.01 -14.02 -3.19
CA VAL A 99 -5.03 -12.99 -2.79
C VAL A 99 -4.30 -13.43 -1.52
N GLU A 100 -5.01 -13.96 -0.53
CA GLU A 100 -4.42 -14.47 0.72
C GLU A 100 -3.48 -15.65 0.46
N ASN A 101 -3.87 -16.60 -0.41
CA ASN A 101 -2.98 -17.68 -0.83
C ASN A 101 -1.74 -17.19 -1.60
N LEU A 102 -1.85 -16.12 -2.39
CA LEU A 102 -0.73 -15.52 -3.10
C LEU A 102 0.20 -14.75 -2.15
N GLU A 103 -0.36 -14.10 -1.14
CA GLU A 103 0.41 -13.43 -0.07
C GLU A 103 1.15 -14.45 0.79
N ASP A 104 0.51 -15.56 1.19
CA ASP A 104 1.15 -16.65 1.93
C ASP A 104 2.28 -17.32 1.13
N LEU A 105 2.07 -17.52 -0.17
CA LEU A 105 3.11 -18.03 -1.07
C LEU A 105 4.26 -17.03 -1.19
N LEU A 106 3.97 -15.74 -1.32
CA LEU A 106 5.00 -14.70 -1.41
C LEU A 106 5.84 -14.64 -0.13
N ASP A 107 5.21 -14.69 1.05
CA ASP A 107 5.90 -14.70 2.34
C ASP A 107 6.72 -15.99 2.54
N SER A 108 6.15 -17.15 2.18
CA SER A 108 6.91 -18.42 2.23
C SER A 108 8.14 -18.37 1.31
N THR A 109 8.03 -17.75 0.15
CA THR A 109 9.12 -17.69 -0.83
C THR A 109 10.15 -16.62 -0.46
N ALA A 110 9.72 -15.49 0.10
CA ALA A 110 10.60 -14.46 0.64
C ALA A 110 11.48 -14.99 1.77
N ASN A 111 10.90 -15.79 2.67
CA ASN A 111 11.65 -16.48 3.74
C ASN A 111 12.71 -17.46 3.17
N GLN A 112 12.42 -18.13 2.05
CA GLN A 112 13.38 -19.02 1.40
C GLN A 112 14.55 -18.25 0.76
N VAL A 113 14.29 -17.07 0.19
CA VAL A 113 15.31 -16.19 -0.37
C VAL A 113 16.18 -15.58 0.73
N GLU A 114 15.59 -15.15 1.85
CA GLU A 114 16.34 -14.65 3.00
C GLU A 114 17.23 -15.74 3.60
N HIS A 115 16.73 -16.97 3.71
CA HIS A 115 17.54 -18.12 4.09
C HIS A 115 18.69 -18.36 3.11
N ALA A 116 18.44 -18.34 1.79
CA ALA A 116 19.49 -18.52 0.78
C ALA A 116 20.54 -17.39 0.81
N SER A 117 20.14 -16.15 1.09
CA SER A 117 21.04 -15.01 1.27
C SER A 117 21.91 -15.15 2.52
N LEU A 118 21.35 -15.67 3.63
CA LEU A 118 22.12 -16.01 4.83
C LEU A 118 23.08 -17.17 4.60
N THR A 119 22.68 -18.18 3.84
CA THR A 119 23.58 -19.28 3.46
C THR A 119 24.74 -18.74 2.61
N LEU A 120 24.46 -17.85 1.65
CA LEU A 120 25.45 -17.13 0.84
C LEU A 120 26.50 -16.38 1.67
N ASP A 121 26.08 -15.65 2.69
CA ASP A 121 26.99 -14.92 3.58
C ASP A 121 27.91 -15.86 4.38
N GLY A 122 27.41 -17.03 4.78
CA GLY A 122 28.19 -18.08 5.45
C GLY A 122 29.30 -18.70 4.59
N TYR A 123 29.25 -18.56 3.26
CA TYR A 123 30.24 -19.15 2.36
C TYR A 123 31.45 -18.25 2.09
N ARG A 124 31.54 -17.06 2.71
CA ARG A 124 32.81 -16.31 2.78
C ARG A 124 33.90 -17.12 3.49
N ASP A 125 33.51 -17.87 4.52
CA ASP A 125 34.38 -18.80 5.24
C ASP A 125 34.80 -20.00 4.37
N PHE A 126 34.03 -20.34 3.33
CA PHE A 126 34.36 -21.41 2.39
C PHE A 126 35.42 -20.97 1.38
N GLN A 127 35.30 -19.76 0.84
CA GLN A 127 36.34 -19.14 0.01
C GLN A 127 37.68 -19.10 0.77
N ASP A 128 37.66 -18.69 2.03
CA ASP A 128 38.85 -18.66 2.91
C ASP A 128 39.46 -20.07 3.12
N LYS A 129 38.63 -21.11 3.21
CA LYS A 129 39.10 -22.51 3.32
C LYS A 129 39.75 -22.99 2.03
N VAL A 130 39.18 -22.69 0.87
CA VAL A 130 39.75 -23.04 -0.44
C VAL A 130 41.08 -22.30 -0.66
N ASP A 131 41.16 -21.02 -0.30
CA ASP A 131 42.38 -20.23 -0.37
C ASP A 131 43.47 -20.76 0.58
N LYS A 132 43.09 -21.17 1.79
CA LYS A 132 44.00 -21.78 2.76
C LYS A 132 44.50 -23.16 2.30
N LEU A 133 43.65 -23.96 1.67
CA LEU A 133 44.01 -25.22 1.02
C LEU A 133 45.03 -25.00 -0.10
N LYS A 134 44.80 -24.00 -0.95
CA LYS A 134 45.70 -23.62 -2.06
C LYS A 134 47.07 -23.13 -1.55
N ALA A 135 47.08 -22.31 -0.51
CA ALA A 135 48.32 -21.85 0.13
C ALA A 135 49.11 -23.00 0.78
N SER A 136 48.41 -23.95 1.41
CA SER A 136 49.03 -25.14 1.99
C SER A 136 49.62 -26.09 0.96
N LEU A 137 49.08 -26.10 -0.27
CA LEU A 137 49.53 -26.98 -1.36
C LEU A 137 50.68 -26.36 -2.18
N GLY A 138 50.85 -25.03 -2.11
CA GLY A 138 51.92 -24.30 -2.80
C GLY A 138 53.23 -24.15 -2.03
N THR A 139 53.28 -24.53 -0.75
CA THR A 139 54.42 -24.29 0.16
C THR A 139 55.30 -25.52 0.42
N THR A 140 54.96 -26.69 -0.12
CA THR A 140 55.68 -27.94 0.14
C THR A 140 56.64 -28.30 -1.01
N ASN A 141 57.95 -28.36 -0.72
CA ASN A 141 58.93 -29.00 -1.59
C ASN A 141 58.75 -30.52 -1.50
N VAL A 142 58.10 -31.13 -2.48
CA VAL A 142 57.79 -32.58 -2.48
C VAL A 142 58.62 -33.32 -3.53
N SER A 143 58.95 -34.58 -3.22
CA SER A 143 59.71 -35.49 -4.09
C SER A 143 59.01 -35.77 -5.45
N GLU A 144 59.79 -36.22 -6.45
CA GLU A 144 59.42 -36.31 -7.87
C GLU A 144 58.17 -37.18 -8.15
N PHE A 145 57.91 -38.20 -7.32
CA PHE A 145 56.71 -39.06 -7.40
C PHE A 145 55.44 -38.39 -6.86
N CYS A 146 55.57 -37.51 -5.88
CA CYS A 146 54.45 -36.82 -5.23
C CYS A 146 53.99 -35.58 -6.02
N LEU A 147 54.82 -35.04 -6.92
CA LEU A 147 54.45 -33.93 -7.81
C LEU A 147 53.23 -34.26 -8.69
N TYR A 148 53.11 -35.50 -9.16
CA TYR A 148 51.95 -35.93 -9.97
C TYR A 148 50.65 -35.95 -9.16
N LEU A 149 50.69 -36.41 -7.91
CA LEU A 149 49.53 -36.40 -7.01
C LEU A 149 49.15 -34.98 -6.57
N VAL A 150 50.15 -34.12 -6.33
CA VAL A 150 49.93 -32.70 -6.03
C VAL A 150 49.30 -31.98 -7.24
N ASP A 151 49.73 -32.27 -8.47
CA ASP A 151 49.12 -31.71 -9.68
C ASP A 151 47.66 -32.15 -9.85
N ILE A 152 47.34 -33.43 -9.62
CA ILE A 152 45.94 -33.92 -9.62
C ILE A 152 45.09 -33.20 -8.56
N LEU A 153 45.63 -33.01 -7.35
CA LEU A 153 44.91 -32.31 -6.28
C LEU A 153 44.73 -30.82 -6.62
N GLN A 154 45.73 -30.17 -7.23
CA GLN A 154 45.61 -28.80 -7.71
C GLN A 154 44.55 -28.67 -8.81
N GLN A 155 44.48 -29.62 -9.75
CA GLN A 155 43.43 -29.66 -10.76
C GLN A 155 42.04 -29.89 -10.16
N ARG A 156 41.91 -30.75 -9.15
CA ARG A 156 40.67 -30.97 -8.41
C ARG A 156 40.21 -29.71 -7.67
N VAL A 157 41.10 -29.06 -6.92
CA VAL A 157 40.81 -27.79 -6.22
C VAL A 157 40.39 -26.71 -7.20
N LYS A 158 41.07 -26.60 -8.35
CA LYS A 158 40.71 -25.67 -9.42
C LYS A 158 39.32 -25.97 -9.99
N SER A 159 39.00 -27.24 -10.22
CA SER A 159 37.68 -27.65 -10.71
C SER A 159 36.56 -27.35 -9.70
N VAL A 160 36.82 -27.53 -8.40
CA VAL A 160 35.88 -27.17 -7.33
C VAL A 160 35.67 -25.66 -7.27
N GLU A 161 36.73 -24.86 -7.39
CA GLU A 161 36.66 -23.40 -7.42
C GLU A 161 35.85 -22.88 -8.63
N GLU A 162 36.11 -23.41 -9.83
CA GLU A 162 35.37 -23.03 -11.04
C GLU A 162 33.88 -23.37 -10.92
N ARG A 163 33.54 -24.54 -10.35
CA ARG A 163 32.15 -24.92 -10.08
C ARG A 163 31.50 -24.05 -9.02
N PHE A 164 32.23 -23.69 -7.97
CA PHE A 164 31.74 -22.81 -6.92
C PHE A 164 31.45 -21.41 -7.46
N GLN A 165 32.37 -20.82 -8.22
CA GLN A 165 32.16 -19.50 -8.84
C GLN A 165 30.98 -19.50 -9.81
N ALA A 166 30.82 -20.55 -10.62
CA ALA A 166 29.69 -20.69 -11.52
C ALA A 166 28.36 -20.78 -10.75
N CYS A 167 28.31 -21.59 -9.68
CA CYS A 167 27.12 -21.73 -8.83
C CYS A 167 26.78 -20.43 -8.11
N ASN A 168 27.79 -19.72 -7.59
CA ASN A 168 27.60 -18.47 -6.88
C ASN A 168 27.10 -17.35 -7.82
N HIS A 169 27.66 -17.26 -9.02
CA HIS A 169 27.20 -16.32 -10.05
C HIS A 169 25.76 -16.60 -10.49
N GLU A 170 25.41 -17.87 -10.70
CA GLU A 170 24.04 -18.28 -11.01
C GLU A 170 23.10 -17.89 -9.88
N MET A 171 23.43 -18.18 -8.62
CA MET A 171 22.56 -17.88 -7.49
C MET A 171 22.34 -16.37 -7.30
N HIS A 172 23.37 -15.55 -7.46
CA HIS A 172 23.22 -14.09 -7.46
C HIS A 172 22.36 -13.57 -8.61
N SER A 173 22.59 -14.05 -9.84
CA SER A 173 21.76 -13.67 -11.00
C SER A 173 20.31 -14.08 -10.82
N GLN A 174 20.06 -15.23 -10.19
CA GLN A 174 18.71 -15.68 -9.88
C GLN A 174 18.07 -14.73 -8.87
N ILE A 175 18.72 -14.45 -7.73
CA ILE A 175 18.21 -13.53 -6.70
C ILE A 175 17.82 -12.16 -7.29
N GLU A 176 18.65 -11.57 -8.15
CA GLU A 176 18.33 -10.30 -8.82
C GLU A 176 17.06 -10.38 -9.70
N LEU A 177 16.89 -11.50 -10.43
CA LEU A 177 15.67 -11.73 -11.22
C LEU A 177 14.43 -11.88 -10.33
N TYR A 178 14.55 -12.52 -9.15
CA TYR A 178 13.45 -12.60 -8.18
C TYR A 178 13.08 -11.24 -7.61
N GLU A 179 14.07 -10.44 -7.18
CA GLU A 179 13.80 -9.10 -6.64
C GLU A 179 13.04 -8.24 -7.65
N HIS A 180 13.44 -8.31 -8.93
CA HIS A 180 12.73 -7.62 -10.01
C HIS A 180 11.29 -8.15 -10.19
N SER A 181 11.11 -9.48 -10.18
CA SER A 181 9.79 -10.12 -10.32
C SER A 181 8.84 -9.78 -9.17
N ILE A 182 9.33 -9.73 -7.92
CA ILE A 182 8.57 -9.32 -6.74
C ILE A 182 8.10 -7.87 -6.86
N VAL A 183 8.98 -6.96 -7.29
CA VAL A 183 8.63 -5.54 -7.48
C VAL A 183 7.59 -5.37 -8.60
N GLU A 184 7.75 -6.10 -9.71
CA GLU A 184 6.78 -6.08 -10.80
C GLU A 184 5.43 -6.65 -10.37
N PHE A 185 5.44 -7.74 -9.60
CA PHE A 185 4.24 -8.35 -9.04
C PHE A 185 3.51 -7.39 -8.08
N HIS A 186 4.20 -6.79 -7.10
CA HIS A 186 3.61 -5.78 -6.22
C HIS A 186 3.06 -4.58 -7.00
N GLY A 187 3.73 -4.17 -8.09
CA GLY A 187 3.25 -3.11 -8.98
C GLY A 187 1.96 -3.49 -9.71
N THR A 188 1.85 -4.72 -10.21
CA THR A 188 0.61 -5.22 -10.84
C THR A 188 -0.51 -5.43 -9.84
N LEU A 189 -0.21 -5.94 -8.65
CA LEU A 189 -1.16 -6.14 -7.56
C LEU A 189 -1.70 -4.79 -7.06
N SER A 190 -0.84 -3.78 -6.89
CA SER A 190 -1.26 -2.42 -6.56
C SER A 190 -2.14 -1.78 -7.64
N LYS A 191 -1.82 -2.00 -8.92
CA LYS A 191 -2.67 -1.55 -10.04
C LYS A 191 -4.03 -2.25 -10.04
N LEU A 192 -4.06 -3.56 -9.82
CA LEU A 192 -5.29 -4.35 -9.76
C LEU A 192 -6.14 -3.99 -8.53
N ILE A 193 -5.53 -3.76 -7.36
CA ILE A 193 -6.21 -3.24 -6.17
C ILE A 193 -6.83 -1.89 -6.50
N ASN A 194 -6.08 -0.95 -7.06
CA ASN A 194 -6.59 0.37 -7.40
C ASN A 194 -7.69 0.31 -8.49
N GLU A 195 -7.57 -0.59 -9.47
CA GLU A 195 -8.63 -0.85 -10.46
C GLU A 195 -9.86 -1.52 -9.83
N SER A 196 -9.69 -2.39 -8.84
CA SER A 196 -10.78 -2.99 -8.07
C SER A 196 -11.44 -1.97 -7.13
N GLU A 197 -10.68 -1.05 -6.54
CA GLU A 197 -11.17 0.07 -5.75
C GLU A 197 -11.92 1.07 -6.64
N LYS A 198 -11.43 1.30 -7.86
CA LYS A 198 -12.10 2.16 -8.85
C LYS A 198 -13.35 1.50 -9.44
N LYS A 199 -13.32 0.21 -9.75
CA LYS A 199 -14.51 -0.56 -10.18
C LYS A 199 -15.50 -0.76 -9.04
N SER A 200 -15.03 -0.92 -7.81
CA SER A 200 -15.91 -0.91 -6.64
C SER A 200 -16.46 0.49 -6.41
N MET A 201 -15.71 1.58 -6.62
CA MET A 201 -16.26 2.96 -6.64
C MET A 201 -17.33 3.16 -7.72
N GLU A 202 -17.22 2.50 -8.88
CA GLU A 202 -18.26 2.50 -9.92
C GLU A 202 -19.46 1.59 -9.55
N HIS A 203 -19.26 0.52 -8.77
CA HIS A 203 -20.31 -0.39 -8.27
C HIS A 203 -20.90 -0.04 -6.88
N TYR A 204 -20.28 0.85 -6.09
CA TYR A 204 -20.74 1.31 -4.76
C TYR A 204 -21.97 2.21 -4.83
N ALA A 205 -22.51 2.43 -6.03
CA ALA A 205 -23.87 2.94 -6.22
C ALA A 205 -24.95 1.89 -5.84
N GLU A 206 -24.61 0.60 -5.73
CA GLU A 206 -25.50 -0.46 -5.24
C GLU A 206 -24.99 -1.03 -3.90
N GLY A 207 -25.85 -1.01 -2.88
CA GLY A 207 -25.47 -1.16 -1.46
C GLY A 207 -24.80 -2.48 -1.05
N MET A 208 -24.10 -2.44 0.11
CA MET A 208 -23.35 -3.54 0.74
C MET A 208 -23.99 -4.94 0.65
N PRO A 209 -23.19 -6.03 0.64
CA PRO A 209 -23.65 -7.42 0.62
C PRO A 209 -24.68 -7.73 1.72
N SER A 210 -25.65 -8.61 1.44
CA SER A 210 -26.71 -8.98 2.40
C SER A 210 -26.17 -9.53 3.72
N GLU A 211 -25.04 -10.24 3.68
CA GLU A 211 -24.37 -10.82 4.86
C GLU A 211 -23.94 -9.78 5.89
N PHE A 212 -23.50 -8.61 5.42
CA PHE A 212 -23.14 -7.48 6.30
C PHE A 212 -24.35 -7.02 7.12
N TRP A 213 -25.50 -6.85 6.47
CA TRP A 213 -26.73 -6.41 7.14
C TRP A 213 -27.31 -7.48 8.06
N SER A 214 -27.14 -8.75 7.71
CA SER A 214 -27.47 -9.87 8.60
C SER A 214 -26.63 -9.84 9.87
N ARG A 215 -25.32 -9.57 9.76
CA ARG A 215 -24.42 -9.45 10.92
C ARG A 215 -24.79 -8.27 11.82
N ILE A 216 -25.07 -7.10 11.23
CA ILE A 216 -25.55 -5.92 11.97
C ILE A 216 -26.86 -6.24 12.71
N SER A 217 -27.80 -6.93 12.05
CA SER A 217 -29.10 -7.28 12.64
C SER A 217 -28.92 -8.24 13.83
N LEU A 218 -28.05 -9.24 13.71
CA LEU A 218 -27.73 -10.16 14.80
C LEU A 218 -27.06 -9.47 15.99
N LEU A 219 -26.21 -8.47 15.76
CA LEU A 219 -25.61 -7.67 16.83
C LEU A 219 -26.68 -6.88 17.60
N ILE A 220 -27.59 -6.21 16.88
CA ILE A 220 -28.69 -5.46 17.48
C ILE A 220 -29.60 -6.39 18.30
N ASP A 221 -29.89 -7.58 17.78
CA ASP A 221 -30.69 -8.58 18.51
C ASP A 221 -29.97 -9.14 19.74
N GLY A 222 -28.66 -9.39 19.65
CA GLY A 222 -27.82 -9.74 20.79
C GLY A 222 -27.89 -8.68 21.90
N TRP A 223 -27.68 -7.41 21.55
CA TRP A 223 -27.75 -6.29 22.50
C TRP A 223 -29.15 -6.12 23.11
N SER A 224 -30.20 -6.37 22.33
CA SER A 224 -31.59 -6.32 22.79
C SER A 224 -31.90 -7.44 23.78
N LEU A 225 -31.46 -8.66 23.51
CA LEU A 225 -31.65 -9.84 24.38
C LEU A 225 -30.89 -9.72 25.70
N GLU A 226 -29.68 -9.16 25.65
CA GLU A 226 -28.84 -8.89 26.82
C GLU A 226 -29.28 -7.65 27.62
N LYS A 227 -30.34 -6.95 27.18
CA LYS A 227 -30.87 -5.71 27.78
C LYS A 227 -29.82 -4.58 27.86
N LYS A 228 -28.85 -4.58 26.95
CA LYS A 228 -27.83 -3.52 26.83
C LYS A 228 -28.38 -2.26 26.15
N ILE A 229 -29.42 -2.42 25.31
CA ILE A 229 -30.14 -1.33 24.64
C ILE A 229 -31.64 -1.41 24.94
N SER A 230 -32.35 -0.28 24.86
CA SER A 230 -33.80 -0.27 25.04
C SER A 230 -34.53 -0.96 23.86
N ILE A 231 -35.74 -1.45 24.10
CA ILE A 231 -36.56 -2.10 23.05
C ILE A 231 -36.86 -1.11 21.91
N ASN A 232 -37.01 0.17 22.23
CA ASN A 232 -37.28 1.23 21.26
C ASN A 232 -36.05 1.51 20.38
N ASP A 233 -34.86 1.58 20.98
CA ASP A 233 -33.61 1.80 20.25
C ASP A 233 -33.26 0.59 19.37
N ALA A 234 -33.49 -0.62 19.88
CA ALA A 234 -33.34 -1.85 19.10
C ALA A 234 -34.28 -1.86 17.89
N SER A 235 -35.54 -1.46 18.05
CA SER A 235 -36.50 -1.37 16.94
C SER A 235 -36.05 -0.38 15.86
N MET A 236 -35.52 0.78 16.28
CA MET A 236 -35.04 1.81 15.36
C MET A 236 -33.78 1.36 14.61
N LEU A 237 -32.82 0.75 15.31
CA LEU A 237 -31.61 0.19 14.71
C LEU A 237 -31.93 -0.96 13.74
N ARG A 238 -32.91 -1.82 14.06
CA ARG A 238 -33.41 -2.86 13.12
C ARG A 238 -34.01 -2.25 11.86
N GLU A 239 -34.80 -1.19 12.00
CA GLU A 239 -35.38 -0.49 10.87
C GLU A 239 -34.31 0.16 9.98
N MET A 240 -33.27 0.74 10.59
CA MET A 240 -32.12 1.29 9.88
C MET A 240 -31.30 0.20 9.16
N ALA A 241 -31.10 -0.97 9.80
CA ALA A 241 -30.41 -2.10 9.19
C ALA A 241 -31.23 -2.70 8.03
N TRP A 242 -32.55 -2.80 8.18
CA TRP A 242 -33.46 -3.24 7.13
C TRP A 242 -33.47 -2.29 5.92
N LYS A 243 -33.43 -0.98 6.17
CA LYS A 243 -33.35 0.07 5.13
C LYS A 243 -31.94 0.25 4.56
N ARG A 244 -30.95 -0.52 5.02
CA ARG A 244 -29.55 -0.44 4.60
C ARG A 244 -28.96 0.98 4.75
N ASP A 245 -29.22 1.60 5.90
CA ASP A 245 -28.77 2.97 6.18
C ASP A 245 -27.24 3.06 6.27
N ASN A 246 -26.62 3.87 5.39
CA ASN A 246 -25.17 4.07 5.33
C ASN A 246 -24.53 4.51 6.66
N ARG A 247 -25.29 5.13 7.57
CA ARG A 247 -24.79 5.57 8.88
C ARG A 247 -24.42 4.41 9.79
N LEU A 248 -25.19 3.31 9.75
CA LEU A 248 -24.85 2.10 10.49
C LEU A 248 -23.59 1.44 9.93
N ARG A 249 -23.42 1.51 8.61
CA ARG A 249 -22.22 1.00 7.95
C ARG A 249 -20.97 1.76 8.39
N GLU A 250 -21.03 3.09 8.38
CA GLU A 250 -19.92 3.94 8.81
C GLU A 250 -19.59 3.73 10.28
N ALA A 251 -20.60 3.67 11.16
CA ALA A 251 -20.41 3.37 12.58
C ALA A 251 -19.67 2.05 12.78
N TYR A 252 -20.10 0.98 12.10
CA TYR A 252 -19.49 -0.34 12.20
C TYR A 252 -18.03 -0.35 11.73
N LEU A 253 -17.75 0.24 10.56
CA LEU A 253 -16.41 0.30 10.01
C LEU A 253 -15.45 1.13 10.88
N SER A 254 -15.91 2.26 11.41
CA SER A 254 -15.13 3.10 12.32
C SER A 254 -14.90 2.45 13.69
N SER A 255 -15.72 1.48 14.06
CA SER A 255 -15.67 0.79 15.36
C SER A 255 -14.94 -0.55 15.36
N ARG A 256 -14.24 -0.89 14.27
CA ARG A 256 -13.55 -2.17 14.13
C ARG A 256 -12.41 -2.27 15.16
N GLY A 257 -12.58 -3.13 16.17
CA GLY A 257 -11.61 -3.34 17.26
C GLY A 257 -11.89 -2.56 18.56
N MET A 258 -13.03 -1.85 18.67
CA MET A 258 -13.44 -1.18 19.91
C MET A 258 -14.12 -2.13 20.89
N GLU A 259 -14.13 -1.76 22.18
CA GLU A 259 -14.88 -2.44 23.23
C GLU A 259 -16.39 -2.39 22.95
N GLU A 260 -17.11 -3.45 23.31
CA GLU A 260 -18.52 -3.63 22.94
C GLU A 260 -19.43 -2.49 23.44
N ARG A 261 -19.06 -1.86 24.57
CA ARG A 261 -19.81 -0.73 25.14
C ARG A 261 -19.68 0.53 24.29
N GLU A 262 -18.51 0.77 23.71
CA GLU A 262 -18.26 1.92 22.82
C GLU A 262 -18.90 1.70 21.44
N LEU A 263 -18.95 0.45 20.99
CA LEU A 263 -19.67 0.04 19.79
C LEU A 263 -21.17 0.34 19.92
N ILE A 264 -21.79 -0.02 21.06
CA ILE A 264 -23.19 0.28 21.34
C ILE A 264 -23.43 1.80 21.38
N ASP A 265 -22.57 2.56 22.06
CA ASP A 265 -22.67 4.02 22.11
C ASP A 265 -22.53 4.67 20.72
N SER A 266 -21.65 4.15 19.87
CA SER A 266 -21.48 4.61 18.48
C SER A 266 -22.75 4.38 17.66
N PHE A 267 -23.33 3.17 17.76
CA PHE A 267 -24.57 2.82 17.08
C PHE A 267 -25.74 3.67 17.57
N LEU A 268 -25.92 3.81 18.89
CA LEU A 268 -26.98 4.61 19.50
C LEU A 268 -26.85 6.10 19.16
N LYS A 269 -25.62 6.65 19.14
CA LYS A 269 -25.37 8.02 18.67
C LYS A 269 -25.89 8.20 17.25
N MET A 270 -25.49 7.34 16.32
CA MET A 270 -25.93 7.44 14.92
C MET A 270 -27.44 7.23 14.73
N ALA A 271 -28.07 6.47 15.63
CA ALA A 271 -29.50 6.23 15.66
C ALA A 271 -30.29 7.48 16.11
N LEU A 272 -29.75 8.29 17.02
CA LEU A 272 -30.43 9.50 17.48
C LEU A 272 -30.74 10.44 16.30
N PRO A 273 -31.98 10.96 16.20
CA PRO A 273 -32.35 11.95 15.20
C PRO A 273 -31.67 13.28 15.55
N GLY A 274 -30.39 13.42 15.19
CA GLY A 274 -29.60 14.60 15.52
C GLY A 274 -28.09 14.49 15.35
N THR A 275 -27.51 13.34 15.01
CA THR A 275 -26.07 13.26 14.72
C THR A 275 -25.78 12.68 13.34
N SER A 276 -26.27 13.34 12.28
CA SER A 276 -25.30 13.65 11.25
C SER A 276 -24.44 14.77 11.83
N SER A 277 -23.11 14.67 11.79
CA SER A 277 -22.21 15.82 12.01
C SER A 277 -22.32 16.86 10.87
N GLY A 278 -23.42 16.81 10.13
CA GLY A 278 -23.73 17.67 9.00
C GLY A 278 -24.11 19.05 9.49
N LEU A 279 -23.14 19.95 9.49
CA LEU A 279 -23.39 21.38 9.68
C LEU A 279 -24.40 21.92 8.66
N HIS A 280 -25.20 22.89 9.09
CA HIS A 280 -26.00 23.72 8.22
C HIS A 280 -25.20 24.94 7.76
N ILE A 281 -24.85 24.94 6.48
CA ILE A 281 -23.96 25.91 5.84
C ILE A 281 -24.75 26.72 4.82
N VAL A 282 -24.74 28.04 4.98
CA VAL A 282 -25.32 28.97 4.00
C VAL A 282 -24.19 29.70 3.27
N HIS A 283 -24.14 29.55 1.96
CA HIS A 283 -23.28 30.35 1.10
C HIS A 283 -24.02 31.60 0.63
N ILE A 284 -23.41 32.77 0.80
CA ILE A 284 -23.91 34.02 0.23
C ILE A 284 -22.89 34.45 -0.81
N ALA A 285 -23.33 34.64 -2.06
CA ALA A 285 -22.45 34.96 -3.17
C ALA A 285 -23.12 35.93 -4.16
N ALA A 286 -22.33 36.50 -5.07
CA ALA A 286 -22.84 37.26 -6.22
C ALA A 286 -22.99 36.40 -7.48
N GLU A 287 -22.29 35.26 -7.55
CA GLU A 287 -22.24 34.40 -8.73
C GLU A 287 -22.46 32.93 -8.36
N MET A 288 -23.03 32.16 -9.29
CA MET A 288 -23.18 30.71 -9.20
C MET A 288 -23.36 30.10 -10.59
N ALA A 289 -22.62 29.04 -10.90
CA ALA A 289 -22.73 28.34 -12.17
C ALA A 289 -23.90 27.35 -12.16
N PRO A 290 -24.67 27.21 -13.25
CA PRO A 290 -24.57 27.95 -14.51
C PRO A 290 -25.42 29.25 -14.55
N VAL A 291 -26.16 29.57 -13.49
CA VAL A 291 -27.25 30.56 -13.53
C VAL A 291 -26.80 32.03 -13.61
N ALA A 292 -25.72 32.38 -12.93
CA ALA A 292 -25.15 33.72 -12.86
C ALA A 292 -23.63 33.57 -12.83
N LYS A 293 -23.04 33.31 -14.00
CA LYS A 293 -21.62 33.01 -14.16
C LYS A 293 -20.92 34.12 -14.94
N VAL A 294 -19.91 34.72 -14.32
CA VAL A 294 -19.01 35.68 -14.99
C VAL A 294 -17.56 35.23 -14.90
N GLY A 295 -17.13 34.78 -13.73
CA GLY A 295 -15.78 34.28 -13.47
C GLY A 295 -15.74 32.88 -12.85
N GLY A 296 -14.57 32.52 -12.30
CA GLY A 296 -14.34 31.23 -11.65
C GLY A 296 -15.07 31.07 -10.32
N LEU A 297 -15.49 32.17 -9.67
CA LEU A 297 -16.23 32.12 -8.42
C LEU A 297 -17.52 31.30 -8.56
N ALA A 298 -18.24 31.48 -9.67
CA ALA A 298 -19.48 30.78 -9.97
C ALA A 298 -19.31 29.25 -9.91
N ASP A 299 -18.20 28.74 -10.45
CA ASP A 299 -17.90 27.30 -10.45
C ASP A 299 -17.51 26.81 -9.06
N VAL A 300 -16.80 27.64 -8.27
CA VAL A 300 -16.45 27.32 -6.88
C VAL A 300 -17.71 27.17 -6.03
N ILE A 301 -18.70 28.07 -6.14
CA ILE A 301 -19.94 27.96 -5.36
C ILE A 301 -20.66 26.64 -5.63
N SER A 302 -20.85 26.29 -6.90
CA SER A 302 -21.56 25.07 -7.28
C SER A 302 -20.75 23.82 -6.97
N GLY A 303 -19.43 23.84 -7.19
CA GLY A 303 -18.54 22.71 -6.87
C GLY A 303 -18.42 22.45 -5.37
N LEU A 304 -18.15 23.51 -4.59
CA LEU A 304 -18.03 23.44 -3.13
C LEU A 304 -19.35 23.03 -2.49
N GLY A 305 -20.47 23.61 -2.91
CA GLY A 305 -21.79 23.26 -2.38
C GLY A 305 -22.13 21.79 -2.59
N LYS A 306 -21.89 21.26 -3.80
CA LYS A 306 -22.07 19.83 -4.10
C LYS A 306 -21.15 18.95 -3.27
N ALA A 307 -19.88 19.33 -3.12
CA ALA A 307 -18.91 18.58 -2.34
C ALA A 307 -19.32 18.50 -0.85
N LEU A 308 -19.83 19.60 -0.30
CA LEU A 308 -20.33 19.66 1.08
C LEU A 308 -21.62 18.84 1.26
N GLN A 309 -22.57 18.90 0.32
CA GLN A 309 -23.76 18.04 0.34
C GLN A 309 -23.39 16.56 0.29
N LYS A 310 -22.43 16.17 -0.56
CA LYS A 310 -21.92 14.78 -0.63
C LYS A 310 -21.30 14.31 0.69
N LYS A 311 -20.76 15.22 1.48
CA LYS A 311 -20.24 14.96 2.84
C LYS A 311 -21.32 14.96 3.92
N GLY A 312 -22.61 15.09 3.56
CA GLY A 312 -23.73 15.04 4.50
C GLY A 312 -24.08 16.37 5.16
N HIS A 313 -23.55 17.50 4.68
CA HIS A 313 -23.92 18.84 5.16
C HIS A 313 -25.20 19.34 4.49
N LEU A 314 -26.00 20.11 5.24
CA LEU A 314 -27.10 20.87 4.66
C LEU A 314 -26.53 22.16 4.09
N VAL A 315 -26.58 22.31 2.76
CA VAL A 315 -26.03 23.48 2.07
C VAL A 315 -27.13 24.23 1.38
N GLU A 316 -27.21 25.53 1.64
CA GLU A 316 -28.11 26.46 0.97
C GLU A 316 -27.32 27.63 0.38
N ILE A 317 -27.81 28.20 -0.72
CA ILE A 317 -27.14 29.32 -1.39
C ILE A 317 -28.10 30.50 -1.48
N ILE A 318 -27.62 31.71 -1.20
CA ILE A 318 -28.35 32.96 -1.39
C ILE A 318 -27.64 33.77 -2.47
N LEU A 319 -28.40 34.14 -3.50
CA LEU A 319 -27.95 34.95 -4.64
C LEU A 319 -28.86 36.16 -4.88
N PRO A 320 -28.35 37.23 -5.49
CA PRO A 320 -29.21 38.24 -6.09
C PRO A 320 -29.97 37.65 -7.29
N LYS A 321 -31.24 38.03 -7.44
CA LYS A 321 -32.01 37.72 -8.64
C LYS A 321 -31.68 38.74 -9.73
N TYR A 322 -30.72 38.42 -10.59
CA TYR A 322 -30.40 39.22 -11.76
C TYR A 322 -31.49 39.09 -12.83
N ASP A 323 -31.75 40.16 -13.58
CA ASP A 323 -32.62 40.13 -14.75
C ASP A 323 -32.00 39.35 -15.93
N CYS A 324 -30.68 39.34 -16.05
CA CYS A 324 -29.93 38.63 -17.09
C CYS A 324 -29.51 37.19 -16.74
N MET A 325 -29.98 36.63 -15.63
CA MET A 325 -29.63 35.26 -15.23
C MET A 325 -30.25 34.18 -16.15
N GLN A 326 -29.61 33.02 -16.22
CA GLN A 326 -30.09 31.87 -17.01
C GLN A 326 -31.21 31.12 -16.29
N HIS A 327 -32.44 31.61 -16.43
CA HIS A 327 -33.63 31.06 -15.75
C HIS A 327 -33.95 29.61 -16.14
N ASN A 328 -33.58 29.18 -17.35
CA ASN A 328 -33.75 27.82 -17.85
C ASN A 328 -32.90 26.78 -17.11
N GLN A 329 -31.86 27.21 -16.39
CA GLN A 329 -30.99 26.35 -15.60
C GLN A 329 -31.46 26.20 -14.15
N ILE A 330 -32.61 26.77 -13.79
CA ILE A 330 -33.18 26.70 -12.44
C ILE A 330 -34.39 25.79 -12.47
N ASN A 331 -34.30 24.70 -11.72
CA ASN A 331 -35.42 23.79 -11.54
C ASN A 331 -36.36 24.32 -10.45
N ASN A 332 -37.67 24.18 -10.67
CA ASN A 332 -38.71 24.53 -9.69
C ASN A 332 -38.62 25.98 -9.17
N LEU A 333 -38.25 26.93 -10.03
CA LEU A 333 -38.21 28.34 -9.66
C LEU A 333 -39.62 28.82 -9.29
N LYS A 334 -39.80 29.23 -8.04
CA LYS A 334 -41.06 29.74 -7.51
C LYS A 334 -40.81 30.95 -6.61
N VAL A 335 -41.75 31.89 -6.62
CA VAL A 335 -41.78 32.97 -5.64
C VAL A 335 -42.43 32.44 -4.35
N LEU A 336 -41.86 32.78 -3.21
CA LEU A 336 -42.47 32.50 -1.92
C LEU A 336 -43.54 33.56 -1.62
N ASP A 337 -44.65 33.12 -1.03
CA ASP A 337 -45.70 34.01 -0.53
C ASP A 337 -45.30 34.63 0.83
N VAL A 338 -44.12 35.25 0.85
CA VAL A 338 -43.55 35.94 2.00
C VAL A 338 -42.80 37.18 1.52
N VAL A 339 -42.99 38.28 2.23
CA VAL A 339 -42.31 39.54 1.94
C VAL A 339 -41.29 39.81 3.03
N VAL A 340 -40.01 39.75 2.66
CA VAL A 340 -38.91 40.07 3.57
C VAL A 340 -38.67 41.58 3.52
N LYS A 341 -38.90 42.26 4.65
CA LYS A 341 -38.70 43.71 4.75
C LYS A 341 -37.33 44.05 5.31
N SER A 342 -36.54 44.84 4.61
CA SER A 342 -35.21 45.28 5.05
C SER A 342 -35.13 46.79 5.22
N TYR A 343 -34.44 47.24 6.27
CA TYR A 343 -34.08 48.65 6.45
C TYR A 343 -32.86 49.01 5.61
N PHE A 344 -32.93 50.11 4.86
CA PHE A 344 -31.81 50.63 4.10
C PHE A 344 -31.96 52.15 3.94
N GLU A 345 -30.88 52.92 4.20
CA GLU A 345 -30.84 54.38 4.01
C GLU A 345 -32.08 55.15 4.51
N GLY A 346 -32.53 54.88 5.74
CA GLY A 346 -33.66 55.60 6.33
C GLY A 346 -35.05 55.03 6.03
N ASN A 347 -35.15 54.02 5.17
CA ASN A 347 -36.44 53.50 4.69
C ASN A 347 -36.54 51.98 4.83
N MET A 348 -37.78 51.48 4.94
CA MET A 348 -38.09 50.05 4.91
C MET A 348 -38.52 49.65 3.51
N PHE A 349 -37.87 48.64 2.94
CA PHE A 349 -38.15 48.12 1.60
C PHE A 349 -38.62 46.67 1.66
N ALA A 350 -39.63 46.34 0.86
CA ALA A 350 -40.09 44.98 0.66
C ALA A 350 -39.19 44.25 -0.35
N ASN A 351 -38.95 42.96 -0.16
CA ASN A 351 -38.16 42.14 -1.07
C ASN A 351 -38.92 40.85 -1.37
N LYS A 352 -38.91 40.43 -2.64
CA LYS A 352 -39.47 39.15 -3.04
C LYS A 352 -38.38 38.09 -2.97
N ILE A 353 -38.73 36.95 -2.40
CA ILE A 353 -37.82 35.82 -2.27
C ILE A 353 -38.28 34.73 -3.22
N TRP A 354 -37.38 34.31 -4.08
CA TRP A 354 -37.58 33.18 -4.96
C TRP A 354 -36.77 32.00 -4.46
N THR A 355 -37.28 30.80 -4.68
CA THR A 355 -36.58 29.56 -4.40
C THR A 355 -36.51 28.73 -5.66
N GLY A 356 -35.39 28.04 -5.85
CA GLY A 356 -35.24 27.04 -6.89
C GLY A 356 -34.12 26.07 -6.54
N THR A 357 -33.89 25.12 -7.43
CA THR A 357 -32.78 24.18 -7.33
C THR A 357 -31.88 24.38 -8.54
N VAL A 358 -30.59 24.59 -8.31
CA VAL A 358 -29.58 24.73 -9.36
C VAL A 358 -28.58 23.62 -9.17
N GLU A 359 -28.41 22.77 -10.17
CA GLU A 359 -27.42 21.68 -10.12
C GLU A 359 -27.56 20.78 -8.86
N GLY A 360 -28.79 20.60 -8.37
CA GLY A 360 -29.10 19.84 -7.14
C GLY A 360 -29.01 20.63 -5.83
N LEU A 361 -28.51 21.87 -5.86
CA LEU A 361 -28.36 22.73 -4.69
C LEU A 361 -29.60 23.62 -4.49
N PRO A 362 -30.13 23.77 -3.26
CA PRO A 362 -31.22 24.69 -2.97
C PRO A 362 -30.71 26.14 -2.96
N VAL A 363 -31.38 27.00 -3.71
CA VAL A 363 -30.98 28.40 -3.91
C VAL A 363 -32.14 29.35 -3.62
N TYR A 364 -31.86 30.37 -2.82
CA TYR A 364 -32.69 31.54 -2.62
C TYR A 364 -32.22 32.67 -3.54
N PHE A 365 -33.13 33.23 -4.33
CA PHE A 365 -32.87 34.43 -5.12
C PHE A 365 -33.62 35.61 -4.52
N ILE A 366 -32.88 36.65 -4.16
CA ILE A 366 -33.42 37.88 -3.60
C ILE A 366 -33.70 38.85 -4.75
N GLU A 367 -34.95 39.26 -4.91
CA GLU A 367 -35.36 40.31 -5.84
C GLU A 367 -35.71 41.59 -5.04
N PRO A 368 -34.78 42.57 -4.97
CA PRO A 368 -35.02 43.85 -4.31
C PRO A 368 -36.14 44.64 -4.97
N GLN A 369 -37.14 45.08 -4.20
CA GLN A 369 -38.10 46.09 -4.67
C GLN A 369 -37.63 47.50 -4.28
N HIS A 370 -36.34 47.78 -4.52
CA HIS A 370 -35.75 49.09 -4.28
C HIS A 370 -35.94 50.01 -5.51
N PRO A 371 -36.27 51.31 -5.34
CA PRO A 371 -36.49 52.23 -6.47
C PRO A 371 -35.30 52.34 -7.44
N GLY A 372 -34.08 52.10 -6.95
CA GLY A 372 -32.85 52.06 -7.74
C GLY A 372 -32.70 50.85 -8.67
N LYS A 373 -33.71 49.96 -8.75
CA LYS A 373 -33.73 48.78 -9.62
C LYS A 373 -32.45 47.93 -9.50
N PHE A 374 -32.07 47.62 -8.27
CA PHE A 374 -30.88 46.81 -8.01
C PHE A 374 -31.03 45.44 -8.65
N PHE A 375 -30.00 44.99 -9.38
CA PHE A 375 -29.93 43.74 -10.13
C PHE A 375 -30.93 43.61 -11.30
N TRP A 376 -31.61 44.70 -11.68
CA TRP A 376 -32.42 44.79 -12.90
C TRP A 376 -31.80 45.79 -13.88
N ARG A 377 -30.59 45.49 -14.34
CA ARG A 377 -29.77 46.38 -15.19
C ARG A 377 -28.99 45.63 -16.28
N ALA A 378 -29.38 44.39 -16.56
CA ALA A 378 -28.73 43.49 -17.52
C ALA A 378 -27.25 43.17 -17.26
N GLN A 379 -26.71 43.48 -16.08
CA GLN A 379 -25.32 43.19 -15.70
C GLN A 379 -25.17 42.72 -14.25
N TYR A 380 -24.18 41.85 -14.04
CA TYR A 380 -23.91 41.24 -12.74
C TYR A 380 -23.17 42.19 -11.78
N TYR A 381 -22.13 42.86 -12.25
CA TYR A 381 -21.34 43.87 -11.53
C TYR A 381 -20.66 44.82 -12.54
N GLY A 382 -20.01 45.88 -12.05
CA GLY A 382 -19.43 46.97 -12.84
C GLY A 382 -20.25 48.27 -12.80
N GLU A 383 -21.27 48.35 -11.96
CA GLU A 383 -22.07 49.57 -11.77
C GLU A 383 -21.38 50.56 -10.84
N HIS A 384 -21.62 51.86 -11.04
CA HIS A 384 -21.02 52.90 -10.18
C HIS A 384 -21.48 52.79 -8.71
N ASP A 385 -22.66 52.21 -8.47
CA ASP A 385 -23.27 52.04 -7.15
C ASP A 385 -23.19 50.60 -6.64
N ASP A 386 -22.33 49.76 -7.20
CA ASP A 386 -22.20 48.35 -6.81
C ASP A 386 -22.06 48.14 -5.31
N PHE A 387 -21.24 48.95 -4.66
CA PHE A 387 -21.09 48.95 -3.21
C PHE A 387 -22.45 49.07 -2.49
N LYS A 388 -23.32 49.94 -2.98
CA LYS A 388 -24.66 50.17 -2.43
C LYS A 388 -25.59 48.99 -2.73
N ARG A 389 -25.59 48.46 -3.97
CA ARG A 389 -26.42 47.31 -4.37
C ARG A 389 -26.09 46.07 -3.54
N PHE A 390 -24.80 45.79 -3.36
CA PHE A 390 -24.31 44.63 -2.63
C PHE A 390 -24.40 44.79 -1.10
N SER A 391 -24.29 46.02 -0.59
CA SER A 391 -24.65 46.33 0.81
C SER A 391 -26.13 46.06 1.08
N TYR A 392 -27.00 46.49 0.16
CA TYR A 392 -28.44 46.22 0.23
C TYR A 392 -28.72 44.71 0.20
N PHE A 393 -28.14 43.98 -0.75
CA PHE A 393 -28.27 42.53 -0.86
C PHE A 393 -27.84 41.81 0.42
N SER A 394 -26.67 42.15 0.96
CA SER A 394 -26.16 41.58 2.21
C SER A 394 -27.13 41.79 3.38
N ARG A 395 -27.75 42.96 3.46
CA ARG A 395 -28.77 43.28 4.49
C ARG A 395 -30.02 42.41 4.33
N VAL A 396 -30.52 42.24 3.11
CA VAL A 396 -31.71 41.40 2.85
C VAL A 396 -31.41 39.92 3.10
N ALA A 397 -30.22 39.44 2.74
CA ALA A 397 -29.82 38.05 2.97
C ALA A 397 -29.84 37.70 4.46
N LEU A 398 -29.33 38.59 5.31
CA LEU A 398 -29.41 38.41 6.76
C LEU A 398 -30.84 38.45 7.30
N GLU A 399 -31.66 39.37 6.80
CA GLU A 399 -33.06 39.46 7.20
C GLU A 399 -33.84 38.19 6.81
N LEU A 400 -33.59 37.65 5.62
CA LEU A 400 -34.13 36.36 5.18
C LEU A 400 -33.73 35.24 6.13
N LEU A 401 -32.45 35.14 6.49
CA LEU A 401 -31.97 34.13 7.42
C LEU A 401 -32.60 34.27 8.81
N TYR A 402 -32.68 35.50 9.33
CA TYR A 402 -33.30 35.79 10.61
C TYR A 402 -34.79 35.40 10.64
N GLN A 403 -35.55 35.82 9.62
CA GLN A 403 -36.98 35.50 9.52
C GLN A 403 -37.26 34.02 9.24
N SER A 404 -36.31 33.31 8.61
CA SER A 404 -36.45 31.88 8.36
C SER A 404 -36.43 31.03 9.64
N GLY A 405 -35.94 31.58 10.76
CA GLY A 405 -35.83 30.85 12.03
C GLY A 405 -34.88 29.64 11.99
N LYS A 406 -34.11 29.49 10.90
CA LYS A 406 -33.20 28.36 10.73
C LYS A 406 -31.99 28.53 11.64
N LYS A 407 -31.61 27.44 12.30
CA LYS A 407 -30.32 27.35 12.98
C LYS A 407 -29.24 27.11 11.94
N VAL A 408 -28.60 28.17 11.49
CA VAL A 408 -27.44 28.11 10.59
C VAL A 408 -26.18 28.01 11.44
N ASP A 409 -25.34 27.01 11.16
CA ASP A 409 -24.08 26.82 11.89
C ASP A 409 -22.96 27.66 11.28
N ILE A 410 -22.93 27.79 9.95
CA ILE A 410 -21.92 28.56 9.22
C ILE A 410 -22.57 29.43 8.14
N ILE A 411 -22.28 30.73 8.16
CA ILE A 411 -22.53 31.63 7.03
C ILE A 411 -21.19 31.89 6.34
N HIS A 412 -21.06 31.44 5.10
CA HIS A 412 -19.86 31.61 4.30
C HIS A 412 -20.10 32.70 3.26
N CYS A 413 -19.42 33.82 3.43
CA CYS A 413 -19.49 34.99 2.56
C CYS A 413 -18.43 34.89 1.46
N HIS A 414 -18.85 34.97 0.20
CA HIS A 414 -17.96 34.87 -0.95
C HIS A 414 -17.69 36.24 -1.56
N ASP A 415 -16.40 36.58 -1.61
CA ASP A 415 -15.85 37.77 -2.26
C ASP A 415 -16.38 39.12 -1.69
N TRP A 416 -15.85 40.25 -2.17
CA TRP A 416 -16.10 41.59 -1.59
C TRP A 416 -17.58 42.01 -1.60
N GLN A 417 -18.36 41.47 -2.54
CA GLN A 417 -19.80 41.74 -2.71
C GLN A 417 -20.60 41.32 -1.46
N THR A 418 -20.09 40.42 -0.64
CA THR A 418 -20.79 39.89 0.54
C THR A 418 -20.14 40.29 1.85
N ALA A 419 -19.10 41.14 1.82
CA ALA A 419 -18.38 41.59 3.00
C ALA A 419 -19.29 42.28 4.04
N PHE A 420 -20.38 42.93 3.59
CA PHE A 420 -21.33 43.62 4.47
C PHE A 420 -22.14 42.69 5.37
N VAL A 421 -22.24 41.40 5.04
CA VAL A 421 -22.90 40.41 5.90
C VAL A 421 -22.24 40.36 7.28
N VAL A 422 -20.90 40.47 7.35
CA VAL A 422 -20.15 40.41 8.62
C VAL A 422 -20.32 41.69 9.45
N ARG A 423 -20.65 42.82 8.81
CA ARG A 423 -20.76 44.12 9.47
C ARG A 423 -22.04 44.27 10.29
N PHE A 424 -23.14 43.66 9.85
CA PHE A 424 -24.42 43.78 10.53
C PHE A 424 -24.48 42.79 11.69
N LYS A 425 -24.23 43.28 12.91
CA LYS A 425 -24.46 42.56 14.17
C LYS A 425 -25.76 43.00 14.81
#